data_AF-A0AAW2XR80-F1
#
_entry.id   AF-A0AAW2XR80-F1
#
_cell.length_a   1.000
_cell.length_b   1.000
_cell.length_c   1.000
_cell.angle_alpha   90.00
_cell.angle_beta   90.00
_cell.angle_gamma   90.00
#
_symmetry.space_group_name_H-M   'P 1'
#
loop_
_entity.id
_entity.type
_entity.pdbx_description
1 polymer ?
#
loop_
_entity_poly.entity_id
_entity_poly.type
_entity_poly.pdbx_seq_one_letter_code
_entity_poly.pdbx_strand_id
1 'polypeptide(L)'
;MASFRNKSIDKWQRKTQVTTGAAAIKDKLHAFNQSISEQVAGYMRDPSKMIKGMQQNRSAVALFGNVPDSTENIKKEEAYADGDPELLDDSEFYQQLLKEFFETIDPSSSETAFYALKRLQTKKRKIVDRRASKSRKIRYHVHEKIVNFMAPRPMDLPPMAPKLFENLFGLKTQKPASGA
;
A
#
# COMPACT_ATOMS: atom_id res chain seq x y z
N MET A 1 -27.92 -1.29 -32.51
CA MET A 1 -27.81 -0.33 -31.40
C MET A 1 -26.46 0.40 -31.34
N ALA A 2 -25.32 -0.28 -31.50
CA ALA A 2 -24.00 0.36 -31.38
C ALA A 2 -23.74 1.53 -32.37
N SER A 3 -24.23 1.44 -33.61
CA SER A 3 -23.98 2.49 -34.61
C SER A 3 -24.69 3.82 -34.32
N PHE A 4 -25.91 3.79 -33.80
CA PHE A 4 -26.65 5.00 -33.40
C PHE A 4 -25.99 5.68 -32.19
N ARG A 5 -25.57 4.88 -31.21
CA ARG A 5 -24.83 5.36 -30.04
C ARG A 5 -23.53 6.06 -30.46
N ASN A 6 -22.69 5.38 -31.24
CA ASN A 6 -21.41 5.93 -31.68
C ASN A 6 -21.62 7.22 -32.51
N LYS A 7 -22.56 7.22 -33.47
CA LYS A 7 -22.90 8.42 -34.26
C LYS A 7 -23.34 9.59 -33.38
N SER A 8 -24.16 9.34 -32.35
CA SER A 8 -24.62 10.37 -31.42
C SER A 8 -23.47 10.93 -30.58
N ILE A 9 -22.61 10.07 -30.02
CA ILE A 9 -21.44 10.46 -29.22
C ILE A 9 -20.47 11.30 -30.05
N ASP A 10 -20.12 10.84 -31.25
CA ASP A 10 -19.18 11.54 -32.12
C ASP A 10 -19.75 12.87 -32.63
N LYS A 11 -21.08 12.98 -32.76
CA LYS A 11 -21.76 14.24 -33.09
C LYS A 11 -21.62 15.24 -31.95
N TRP A 12 -21.86 14.83 -30.71
CA TRP A 12 -21.72 15.69 -29.54
C TRP A 12 -20.27 16.09 -29.29
N GLN A 13 -19.32 15.17 -29.45
CA GLN A 13 -17.89 15.47 -29.42
C GLN A 13 -17.52 16.59 -30.40
N ARG A 14 -17.89 16.45 -31.68
CA ARG A 14 -17.60 17.47 -32.70
C ARG A 14 -18.22 18.82 -32.35
N LYS A 15 -19.44 18.83 -31.82
CA LYS A 15 -20.12 20.06 -31.41
C LYS A 15 -19.37 20.76 -30.28
N THR A 16 -18.96 20.02 -29.25
CA THR A 16 -18.16 20.57 -28.14
C THR A 16 -16.84 21.16 -28.64
N GLN A 17 -16.12 20.46 -29.53
CA GLN A 17 -14.85 20.93 -30.09
C GLN A 17 -14.99 22.27 -30.82
N VAL A 18 -16.03 22.42 -31.66
CA VAL A 18 -16.28 23.65 -32.40
C VAL A 18 -16.61 24.83 -31.48
N THR A 19 -17.38 24.58 -30.41
CA THR A 19 -17.76 25.64 -29.46
C THR A 19 -16.60 26.12 -28.58
N THR A 20 -15.66 25.24 -28.22
CA THR A 20 -14.51 25.57 -27.37
C THR A 20 -13.36 26.31 -28.06
N GLY A 21 -13.41 26.54 -29.38
CA GLY A 21 -12.30 27.16 -30.12
C GLY A 21 -11.00 26.34 -30.18
N ALA A 22 -11.02 25.11 -29.66
CA ALA A 22 -9.86 24.21 -29.51
C ALA A 22 -9.31 23.67 -30.84
N ALA A 23 -9.85 24.08 -31.99
CA ALA A 23 -9.37 23.68 -33.31
C ALA A 23 -7.89 24.05 -33.56
N ALA A 24 -7.38 25.11 -32.93
CA ALA A 24 -5.99 25.53 -33.05
C ALA A 24 -4.99 24.70 -32.20
N ILE A 25 -5.47 23.99 -31.17
CA ILE A 25 -4.64 23.16 -30.27
C ILE A 25 -4.43 21.75 -30.86
N LYS A 26 -5.27 21.38 -31.84
CA LYS A 26 -5.44 20.03 -32.38
C LYS A 26 -4.24 19.49 -33.18
N ASP A 27 -3.43 20.36 -33.78
CA ASP A 27 -2.43 19.93 -34.77
C ASP A 27 -1.22 19.19 -34.17
N LYS A 28 -1.12 19.10 -32.83
CA LYS A 28 0.04 18.50 -32.15
C LYS A 28 -0.23 17.20 -31.39
N LEU A 29 -1.48 16.74 -31.25
CA LEU A 29 -1.80 15.57 -30.41
C LEU A 29 -2.60 14.50 -31.17
N HIS A 30 -2.01 13.31 -31.32
CA HIS A 30 -2.60 12.16 -32.01
C HIS A 30 -3.92 11.66 -31.42
N ALA A 31 -4.12 11.80 -30.11
CA ALA A 31 -5.37 11.40 -29.44
C ALA A 31 -6.59 12.16 -29.98
N PHE A 32 -6.44 13.46 -30.27
CA PHE A 32 -7.55 14.31 -30.72
C PHE A 32 -7.92 14.17 -32.21
N ASN A 33 -7.16 13.38 -32.96
CA ASN A 33 -7.41 13.11 -34.36
C ASN A 33 -8.34 11.92 -34.61
N GLN A 34 -8.75 11.21 -33.55
CA GLN A 34 -9.69 10.08 -33.60
C GLN A 34 -11.05 10.44 -32.97
N SER A 35 -12.12 9.77 -33.40
CA SER A 35 -13.40 9.89 -32.70
C SER A 35 -13.35 9.18 -31.35
N ILE A 36 -14.17 9.61 -30.37
CA ILE A 36 -14.28 8.91 -29.08
C ILE A 36 -14.63 7.43 -29.31
N SER A 37 -15.49 7.15 -30.29
CA SER A 37 -15.84 5.78 -30.66
C SER A 37 -14.65 4.94 -31.14
N GLU A 38 -13.72 5.52 -31.91
CA GLU A 38 -12.49 4.86 -32.37
C GLU A 38 -11.48 4.68 -31.24
N GLN A 39 -11.31 5.68 -30.37
CA GLN A 39 -10.44 5.59 -29.20
C GLN A 39 -10.90 4.45 -28.27
N VAL A 40 -12.19 4.40 -27.93
CA VAL A 40 -12.76 3.34 -27.10
C VAL A 40 -12.61 1.98 -27.78
N ALA A 41 -12.86 1.90 -29.09
CA ALA A 41 -12.64 0.66 -29.83
C ALA A 41 -11.16 0.23 -29.80
N GLY A 42 -10.23 1.18 -29.85
CA GLY A 42 -8.79 0.94 -29.70
C GLY A 42 -8.44 0.36 -28.33
N TYR A 43 -8.91 0.97 -27.24
CA TYR A 43 -8.69 0.47 -25.89
C TYR A 43 -9.33 -0.90 -25.64
N MET A 44 -10.50 -1.15 -26.23
CA MET A 44 -11.23 -2.41 -26.10
C MET A 44 -10.68 -3.54 -26.98
N ARG A 45 -9.68 -3.30 -27.84
CA ARG A 45 -9.01 -4.38 -28.59
C ARG A 45 -8.19 -5.31 -27.70
N ASP A 46 -7.56 -4.77 -26.66
CA ASP A 46 -6.76 -5.53 -25.69
C ASP A 46 -6.92 -4.93 -24.29
N PRO A 47 -8.06 -5.18 -23.62
CA PRO A 47 -8.29 -4.69 -22.26
C PRO A 47 -7.46 -5.46 -21.23
N SER A 48 -6.92 -6.63 -21.59
CA SER A 48 -6.23 -7.54 -20.68
C SER A 48 -5.02 -6.88 -20.04
N LYS A 49 -4.26 -6.07 -20.76
CA LYS A 49 -3.12 -5.33 -20.20
C LYS A 49 -3.54 -4.33 -19.13
N MET A 50 -4.61 -3.59 -19.37
CA MET A 50 -5.14 -2.61 -18.42
C MET A 50 -5.68 -3.31 -17.17
N ILE A 51 -6.48 -4.37 -17.36
CA ILE A 51 -7.07 -5.15 -16.27
C ILE A 51 -5.97 -5.76 -15.39
N LYS A 52 -4.94 -6.37 -15.99
CA LYS A 52 -3.77 -6.89 -15.26
C LYS A 52 -3.04 -5.80 -14.48
N GLY A 53 -2.93 -4.59 -15.04
CA GLY A 53 -2.35 -3.44 -14.35
C GLY A 53 -3.17 -3.03 -13.11
N MET A 54 -4.50 -3.03 -13.22
CA MET A 54 -5.42 -2.66 -12.14
C MET A 54 -5.50 -3.72 -11.04
N GLN A 55 -5.24 -4.99 -11.37
CA GLN A 55 -5.26 -6.12 -10.45
C GLN A 55 -3.93 -6.29 -9.67
N GLN A 56 -2.97 -5.39 -9.85
CA GLN A 56 -1.71 -5.41 -9.11
C GLN A 56 -1.81 -4.69 -7.78
N ASN A 57 -1.43 -5.36 -6.69
CA ASN A 57 -1.33 -4.72 -5.38
C ASN A 57 -0.07 -3.85 -5.28
N ARG A 58 -0.22 -2.54 -5.46
CA ARG A 58 0.86 -1.55 -5.37
C ARG A 58 0.88 -0.80 -4.04
N SER A 59 -0.12 -1.04 -3.19
CA SER A 59 -0.28 -0.34 -1.93
C SER A 59 0.81 -0.77 -0.93
N ALA A 60 1.46 0.22 -0.30
CA ALA A 60 2.46 -0.05 0.75
C ALA A 60 1.81 -0.37 2.11
N VAL A 61 0.48 -0.30 2.18
CA VAL A 61 -0.34 -0.53 3.36
C VAL A 61 -1.09 -1.83 3.14
N ALA A 62 -0.99 -2.77 4.07
CA ALA A 62 -1.75 -4.01 3.99
C ALA A 62 -3.25 -3.71 3.87
N LEU A 63 -3.91 -4.34 2.90
CA LEU A 63 -5.35 -4.22 2.69
C LEU A 63 -6.08 -4.68 3.96
N PHE A 64 -7.10 -3.95 4.37
CA PHE A 64 -7.87 -4.27 5.57
C PHE A 64 -8.51 -5.66 5.41
N GLY A 65 -8.16 -6.62 6.28
CA GLY A 65 -8.55 -8.02 6.15
C GLY A 65 -7.40 -8.99 5.82
N ASN A 66 -6.27 -8.49 5.31
CA ASN A 66 -5.00 -9.23 5.31
C ASN A 66 -4.38 -9.15 6.70
N VAL A 67 -4.92 -9.93 7.63
CA VAL A 67 -4.26 -10.20 8.91
C VAL A 67 -3.03 -11.07 8.58
N PRO A 68 -1.81 -10.68 8.99
CA PRO A 68 -0.61 -11.47 8.76
C PRO A 68 -0.57 -12.62 9.78
N ASP A 69 -1.58 -13.48 9.78
CA ASP A 69 -1.54 -14.73 10.53
C ASP A 69 -1.13 -15.84 9.57
N SER A 70 0.01 -16.44 9.90
CA SER A 70 0.39 -17.85 9.68
C SER A 70 0.15 -18.46 8.29
N THR A 71 1.25 -18.72 7.57
CA THR A 71 1.46 -19.86 6.63
C THR A 71 0.58 -20.01 5.38
N GLU A 72 -0.60 -19.39 5.30
CA GLU A 72 -1.54 -19.46 4.16
C GLU A 72 -1.25 -18.40 3.09
N ASN A 73 -0.69 -17.25 3.49
CA ASN A 73 -0.40 -16.12 2.58
C ASN A 73 0.67 -16.47 1.53
N ILE A 74 1.66 -17.29 1.88
CA ILE A 74 2.71 -17.73 0.93
C ILE A 74 2.09 -18.56 -0.21
N LYS A 75 1.03 -19.32 0.05
CA LYS A 75 0.33 -20.12 -0.98
C LYS A 75 -0.63 -19.31 -1.84
N LYS A 76 -1.21 -18.21 -1.31
CA LYS A 76 -2.09 -17.32 -2.08
C LYS A 76 -1.30 -16.38 -3.00
N GLU A 77 -0.13 -15.92 -2.58
CA GLU A 77 0.77 -15.14 -3.44
C GLU A 77 1.28 -15.94 -4.65
N GLU A 78 1.45 -17.26 -4.50
CA GLU A 78 1.78 -18.16 -5.62
C GLU A 78 0.60 -18.45 -6.57
N ALA A 79 -0.65 -18.33 -6.10
CA ALA A 79 -1.85 -18.63 -6.89
C ALA A 79 -2.24 -17.51 -7.88
N TYR A 80 -1.79 -16.26 -7.63
CA TYR A 80 -2.13 -15.09 -8.45
C TYR A 80 -0.88 -14.43 -9.04
N ALA A 81 -0.10 -15.19 -9.81
CA ALA A 81 1.04 -14.64 -10.55
C ALA A 81 0.65 -13.49 -11.52
N ASP A 82 -0.63 -13.38 -11.89
CA ASP A 82 -1.18 -12.38 -12.81
C ASP A 82 -1.95 -11.24 -12.12
N GLY A 83 -1.97 -11.19 -10.78
CA GLY A 83 -2.73 -10.21 -9.99
C GLY A 83 -4.02 -10.78 -9.39
N ASP A 84 -4.58 -10.07 -8.40
CA ASP A 84 -5.79 -10.46 -7.69
C ASP A 84 -7.04 -9.98 -8.47
N PRO A 85 -7.92 -10.88 -8.95
CA PRO A 85 -9.08 -10.50 -9.74
C PRO A 85 -10.11 -9.66 -8.97
N GLU A 86 -10.11 -9.71 -7.63
CA GLU A 86 -10.99 -8.89 -6.79
C GLU A 86 -10.41 -7.49 -6.53
N LEU A 87 -9.13 -7.26 -6.85
CA LEU A 87 -8.47 -5.98 -6.70
C LEU A 87 -8.67 -5.12 -7.95
N LEU A 88 -9.15 -3.89 -7.74
CA LEU A 88 -9.29 -2.89 -8.81
C LEU A 88 -8.64 -1.57 -8.38
N ASP A 89 -7.38 -1.38 -8.75
CA ASP A 89 -6.62 -0.13 -8.57
C ASP A 89 -6.50 0.62 -9.91
N ASP A 90 -7.39 1.59 -10.13
CA ASP A 90 -7.42 2.42 -11.35
C ASP A 90 -6.48 3.64 -11.30
N SER A 91 -5.63 3.73 -10.27
CA SER A 91 -4.78 4.91 -10.03
C SER A 91 -3.89 5.27 -11.22
N GLU A 92 -3.32 4.28 -11.92
CA GLU A 92 -2.45 4.51 -13.08
C GLU A 92 -3.24 5.02 -14.29
N PHE A 93 -4.44 4.47 -14.49
CA PHE A 93 -5.36 4.91 -15.54
C PHE A 93 -5.83 6.35 -15.29
N TYR A 94 -6.21 6.67 -14.06
CA TYR A 94 -6.57 8.03 -13.65
C TYR A 94 -5.40 9.01 -13.86
N GLN A 95 -4.18 8.63 -13.49
CA GLN A 95 -2.99 9.45 -13.70
C GLN A 95 -2.74 9.74 -15.18
N GLN A 96 -2.96 8.75 -16.05
CA GLN A 96 -2.83 8.93 -17.50
C GLN A 96 -3.89 9.90 -18.06
N LEU A 97 -5.16 9.74 -17.66
CA LEU A 97 -6.23 10.67 -18.06
C LEU A 97 -5.95 12.10 -17.58
N LEU A 98 -5.47 12.23 -16.35
CA LEU A 98 -5.14 13.52 -15.76
C LEU A 98 -3.94 14.17 -16.45
N LYS A 99 -2.93 13.37 -16.84
CA LYS A 99 -1.80 13.83 -17.65
C LYS A 99 -2.27 14.33 -19.02
N GLU A 100 -3.09 13.55 -19.72
CA GLU A 100 -3.67 13.94 -21.01
C GLU A 100 -4.50 15.23 -20.87
N PHE A 101 -5.29 15.35 -19.81
CA PHE A 101 -6.05 16.57 -19.52
C PHE A 101 -5.15 17.80 -19.33
N PHE A 102 -4.07 17.69 -18.56
CA PHE A 102 -3.15 18.82 -18.39
C PHE A 102 -2.41 19.17 -19.68
N GLU A 103 -2.00 18.20 -20.49
CA GLU A 103 -1.40 18.44 -21.81
C GLU A 103 -2.35 19.21 -22.74
N THR A 104 -3.67 19.10 -22.55
CA THR A 104 -4.68 19.82 -23.37
C THR A 104 -4.92 21.26 -22.96
N ILE A 105 -4.78 21.58 -21.67
CA ILE A 105 -5.00 22.93 -21.15
C ILE A 105 -3.81 23.82 -21.48
N ASP A 106 -2.59 23.31 -21.25
CA ASP A 106 -1.36 24.06 -21.52
C ASP A 106 -0.18 23.09 -21.68
N PRO A 107 0.37 22.96 -22.90
CA PRO A 107 1.55 22.11 -23.15
C PRO A 107 2.76 22.46 -22.28
N SER A 108 2.88 23.72 -21.85
CA SER A 108 3.98 24.21 -21.01
C SER A 108 3.76 23.97 -19.51
N SER A 109 2.51 23.73 -19.08
CA SER A 109 2.14 23.47 -17.68
C SER A 109 2.29 21.99 -17.28
N SER A 110 2.46 21.10 -18.26
CA SER A 110 2.60 19.65 -18.07
C SER A 110 3.66 19.26 -17.02
N GLU A 111 4.79 19.97 -16.98
CA GLU A 111 5.84 19.75 -15.97
C GLU A 111 5.36 20.07 -14.55
N THR A 112 4.67 21.19 -14.35
CA THR A 112 4.21 21.62 -13.01
C THR A 112 3.14 20.68 -12.45
N ALA A 113 2.22 20.23 -13.30
CA ALA A 113 1.21 19.24 -12.96
C ALA A 113 1.83 17.88 -12.63
N PHE A 114 2.82 17.45 -13.42
CA PHE A 114 3.57 16.21 -13.17
C PHE A 114 4.33 16.26 -11.84
N TYR A 115 4.95 17.40 -11.50
CA TYR A 115 5.58 17.60 -10.20
C TYR A 115 4.58 17.56 -9.03
N ALA A 116 3.37 18.09 -9.20
CA ALA A 116 2.32 18.02 -8.19
C ALA A 116 1.87 16.57 -7.93
N LEU A 117 1.66 15.78 -8.98
CA LEU A 117 1.37 14.34 -8.89
C LEU A 117 2.48 13.56 -8.17
N LYS A 118 3.75 13.83 -8.53
CA LYS A 118 4.89 13.17 -7.90
C LYS A 118 5.03 13.52 -6.41
N ARG A 119 4.55 14.70 -5.99
CA ARG A 119 4.49 15.09 -4.56
C ARG A 119 3.36 14.40 -3.80
N LEU A 120 2.26 14.05 -4.47
CA LEU A 120 1.14 13.32 -3.87
C LEU A 120 1.45 11.83 -3.64
N GLN A 121 2.43 11.28 -4.36
CA GLN A 121 2.93 9.94 -4.09
C GLN A 121 3.50 9.86 -2.68
N THR A 122 2.87 9.04 -1.84
CA THR A 122 3.33 8.79 -0.48
C THR A 122 4.70 8.12 -0.54
N LYS A 123 5.74 8.83 -0.11
CA LYS A 123 7.09 8.27 -0.05
C LYS A 123 7.07 7.05 0.87
N LYS A 124 7.47 5.88 0.36
CA LYS A 124 7.64 4.67 1.16
C LYS A 124 8.65 4.97 2.28
N ARG A 125 8.16 5.18 3.49
CA ARG A 125 9.01 5.37 4.67
C ARG A 125 9.43 3.99 5.17
N LYS A 126 10.70 3.87 5.58
CA LYS A 126 11.17 2.64 6.24
C LYS A 126 10.27 2.39 7.46
N ILE A 127 9.86 1.13 7.63
CA ILE A 127 9.12 0.71 8.82
C ILE A 127 10.10 0.83 9.99
N VAL A 128 9.90 1.84 10.83
CA VAL A 128 10.72 2.10 12.02
C VAL A 128 9.89 1.74 13.24
N ASP A 129 10.51 1.03 14.20
CA ASP A 129 9.92 0.75 15.51
C ASP A 129 9.65 2.07 16.25
N ARG A 130 8.42 2.59 16.14
CA ARG A 130 8.02 3.86 16.77
C ARG A 130 8.09 3.79 18.30
N ARG A 131 7.94 2.58 18.87
CA ARG A 131 8.03 2.33 20.32
C ARG A 131 9.46 2.28 20.82
N ALA A 132 10.44 2.02 19.94
CA ALA A 132 11.85 2.16 20.29
C ALA A 132 12.27 3.61 20.56
N SER A 133 11.49 4.61 20.12
CA SER A 133 11.76 6.02 20.44
C SER A 133 11.45 6.34 21.91
N LYS A 134 12.33 7.13 22.55
CA LYS A 134 12.16 7.64 23.93
C LYS A 134 11.99 6.55 24.99
N SER A 135 12.79 5.48 24.91
CA SER A 135 12.90 4.44 25.94
C SER A 135 11.60 3.71 26.32
N ARG A 136 10.59 3.67 25.44
CA ARG A 136 9.35 2.88 25.69
C ARG A 136 9.50 1.38 25.43
N LYS A 137 10.69 0.98 24.95
CA LYS A 137 11.13 -0.40 24.76
C LYS A 137 12.37 -0.63 25.63
N ILE A 138 12.36 -1.68 26.43
CA ILE A 138 13.52 -2.07 27.25
C ILE A 138 14.64 -2.49 26.31
N ARG A 139 15.83 -1.91 26.50
CA ARG A 139 17.04 -2.24 25.76
C ARG A 139 18.06 -2.77 26.73
N TYR A 140 18.54 -3.98 26.48
CA TYR A 140 19.62 -4.59 27.26
C TYR A 140 20.96 -4.04 26.80
N HIS A 141 21.29 -2.82 27.22
CA HIS A 141 22.59 -2.21 27.01
C HIS A 141 23.28 -2.04 28.36
N VAL A 142 24.56 -2.37 28.44
CA VAL A 142 25.36 -2.13 29.64
C VAL A 142 25.64 -0.64 29.73
N HIS A 143 25.33 -0.04 30.87
CA HIS A 143 25.58 1.38 31.13
C HIS A 143 26.78 1.50 32.07
N GLU A 144 27.94 1.91 31.55
CA GLU A 144 29.22 1.88 32.29
C GLU A 144 29.17 2.57 33.66
N LYS A 145 28.45 3.70 33.77
CA LYS A 145 28.34 4.48 35.01
C LYS A 145 27.63 3.76 36.16
N ILE A 146 26.79 2.76 35.87
CA ILE A 146 26.07 1.98 36.88
C ILE A 146 26.65 0.58 37.07
N VAL A 147 27.66 0.21 36.29
CA VAL A 147 28.41 -1.04 36.51
C VAL A 147 29.13 -0.92 37.85
N ASN A 148 29.01 -1.95 38.68
CA ASN A 148 29.59 -2.00 40.03
C ASN A 148 29.14 -0.87 40.98
N PHE A 149 27.95 -0.29 40.74
CA PHE A 149 27.44 0.81 41.58
C PHE A 149 27.25 0.40 43.05
N MET A 150 26.88 -0.87 43.31
CA MET A 150 26.76 -1.43 44.66
C MET A 150 27.34 -2.84 44.70
N ALA A 151 27.99 -3.17 45.81
CA ALA A 151 28.42 -4.54 46.09
C ALA A 151 27.20 -5.42 46.42
N PRO A 152 27.16 -6.68 45.96
CA PRO A 152 26.13 -7.63 46.34
C PRO A 152 26.10 -7.81 47.86
N ARG A 153 24.93 -7.67 48.47
CA ARG A 153 24.73 -7.99 49.89
C ARG A 153 24.05 -9.35 49.99
N PRO A 154 24.58 -10.30 50.79
CA PRO A 154 23.89 -11.55 51.02
C PRO A 154 22.54 -11.25 51.68
N MET A 155 21.48 -11.86 51.13
CA MET A 155 20.19 -11.89 51.81
C MET A 155 20.16 -13.12 52.71
N ASP A 156 20.12 -12.89 54.02
CA ASP A 156 19.91 -13.96 55.00
C ASP A 156 18.43 -14.32 54.99
N LEU A 157 18.09 -15.30 54.15
CA LEU A 157 16.75 -15.85 54.12
C LEU A 157 16.54 -16.75 55.34
N PRO A 158 15.42 -16.60 56.07
CA PRO A 158 15.14 -17.48 57.20
C PRO A 158 14.98 -18.93 56.70
N PRO A 159 15.41 -19.95 57.47
CA PRO A 159 15.39 -21.35 57.05
C PRO A 159 14.02 -21.88 56.61
N MET A 160 12.95 -21.24 57.09
CA MET A 160 11.55 -21.53 56.77
C MET A 160 11.03 -20.89 55.47
N ALA A 161 11.78 -19.97 54.85
CA ALA A 161 11.36 -19.25 53.65
C ALA A 161 11.06 -20.17 52.45
N PRO A 162 11.90 -21.18 52.10
CA PRO A 162 11.62 -22.05 50.97
C PRO A 162 10.29 -22.79 51.11
N LYS A 163 10.05 -23.38 52.30
CA LYS A 163 8.81 -24.10 52.62
C LYS A 163 7.59 -23.19 52.61
N LEU A 164 7.77 -21.93 53.00
CA LEU A 164 6.71 -20.91 52.96
C LEU A 164 6.39 -20.52 51.51
N PHE A 165 7.39 -20.29 50.65
CA PHE A 165 7.17 -19.95 49.23
C PHE A 165 6.53 -21.09 48.44
N GLU A 166 6.87 -22.34 48.76
CA GLU A 166 6.24 -23.52 48.16
C GLU A 166 4.73 -23.61 48.46
N ASN A 167 4.30 -23.15 49.63
CA ASN A 167 2.92 -23.31 50.10
C ASN A 167 2.14 -21.98 50.19
N LEU A 168 2.70 -20.88 49.67
CA LEU A 168 2.18 -19.52 49.86
C LEU A 168 0.73 -19.35 49.39
N PHE A 169 0.36 -20.03 48.30
CA PHE A 169 -0.97 -19.96 47.69
C PHE A 169 -1.71 -21.31 47.70
N GLY A 170 -1.24 -22.29 48.48
CA GLY A 170 -1.90 -23.60 48.60
C GLY A 170 -1.87 -24.48 47.35
N LEU A 171 -1.13 -24.09 46.31
CA LEU A 171 -0.94 -24.89 45.10
C LEU A 171 0.09 -25.99 45.41
N LYS A 172 -0.39 -27.22 45.61
CA LYS A 172 0.48 -28.40 45.66
C LYS A 172 1.23 -28.48 44.34
N THR A 173 2.51 -28.12 44.31
CA THR A 173 3.37 -28.43 43.17
C THR A 173 3.49 -29.95 43.13
N GLN A 174 2.81 -30.60 42.18
CA GLN A 174 3.10 -32.00 41.91
C GLN A 174 4.56 -32.06 41.45
N LYS A 175 5.42 -32.63 42.30
CA LYS A 175 6.81 -32.93 41.94
C LYS A 175 6.75 -33.83 40.71
N PRO A 176 7.21 -33.40 39.52
CA PRO A 176 7.26 -34.30 38.39
C PRO A 176 8.19 -35.45 38.79
N ALA A 177 7.68 -36.68 38.69
CA ALA A 177 8.47 -37.88 38.93
C ALA A 177 9.70 -37.79 38.02
N SER A 178 10.89 -37.78 38.62
CA SER A 178 12.14 -37.89 37.88
C SER A 178 12.15 -39.26 37.20
N GLY A 179 11.86 -39.27 35.90
CA GLY A 179 12.07 -40.42 35.04
C GLY A 179 13.57 -40.74 34.98
N ALA A 180 13.87 -42.03 35.12
CA ALA A 180 15.14 -42.63 34.72
C ALA A 180 15.24 -42.70 33.18
#